data_AF-A0A9D8M181-F1
#
_entry.id   AF-A0A9D8M181-F1
#
_cell.length_a   1.000
_cell.length_b   1.000
_cell.length_c   1.000
_cell.angle_alpha   90.00
_cell.angle_beta   90.00
_cell.angle_gamma   90.00
#
_symmetry.space_group_name_H-M   'P 1'
#
loop_
_entity.id
_entity.type
_entity.pdbx_description
1 polymer ?
#
loop_
_entity_poly.entity_id
_entity_poly.type
_entity_poly.pdbx_seq_one_letter_code
_entity_poly.pdbx_strand_id
1 'polypeptide(L)'
;MGESYASNKYVLPAKIPWLMKQTWSDILFLHYPVKKEVLELHLPPNLELDTYEGTGWVTIVPYMMKASGFRGLPSIPMGAGIPGINVRTYVKAGEKPGIYFFKLAIRNRLAAIAAKSFFQLPYLYMDISLRRTGETVCFESRAHPIPLVCEYRVQSPASPVEKGSLGEWLLERYCFYTTGPKGKLLRGDIFHESWIIQNIDLIGMENNIFSTFRLNPQSFRPVIHYSKQLNVHFWPLVSME
;
A
#
# COMPACT_ATOMS: atom_id res chain seq x y z
N MET A 1 27.97 3.05 -0.33
CA MET A 1 27.34 1.97 -1.12
C MET A 1 26.52 1.16 -0.14
N GLY A 2 25.22 1.43 -0.07
CA GLY A 2 24.31 0.69 0.80
C GLY A 2 24.18 -0.75 0.31
N GLU A 3 24.06 -1.70 1.24
CA GLU A 3 23.77 -3.09 0.92
C GLU A 3 22.55 -3.17 -0.02
N SER A 4 22.62 -4.02 -1.06
CA SER A 4 21.51 -4.13 -2.00
C SER A 4 20.25 -4.58 -1.26
N TYR A 5 19.19 -3.78 -1.30
CA TYR A 5 17.94 -4.12 -0.64
C TYR A 5 17.38 -5.44 -1.20
N ALA A 6 17.31 -6.46 -0.34
CA ALA A 6 16.76 -7.76 -0.70
C ALA A 6 15.23 -7.77 -0.57
N SER A 7 14.54 -7.39 -1.66
CA SER A 7 13.07 -7.31 -1.67
C SER A 7 12.34 -8.64 -1.48
N ASN A 8 13.06 -9.76 -1.67
CA ASN A 8 12.50 -11.12 -1.63
C ASN A 8 11.31 -11.32 -2.59
N LYS A 9 11.27 -10.57 -3.70
CA LYS A 9 10.23 -10.59 -4.74
C LYS A 9 9.80 -11.98 -5.18
N TYR A 10 10.76 -12.87 -5.40
CA TYR A 10 10.52 -14.21 -5.94
C TYR A 10 10.41 -15.29 -4.86
N VAL A 11 10.54 -14.93 -3.58
CA VAL A 11 10.39 -15.85 -2.45
C VAL A 11 8.90 -15.99 -2.13
N LEU A 12 8.18 -16.70 -2.99
CA LEU A 12 6.73 -16.94 -2.89
C LEU A 12 6.45 -18.36 -2.33
N PRO A 13 5.26 -18.61 -1.74
CA PRO A 13 4.88 -19.95 -1.31
C PRO A 13 4.87 -20.95 -2.47
N ALA A 14 5.84 -21.86 -2.53
CA ALA A 14 6.00 -22.79 -3.66
C ALA A 14 4.88 -23.83 -3.77
N LYS A 15 4.31 -24.28 -2.64
CA LYS A 15 3.29 -25.34 -2.58
C LYS A 15 1.85 -24.83 -2.56
N ILE A 16 1.66 -23.52 -2.36
CA ILE A 16 0.34 -22.91 -2.24
C ILE A 16 0.16 -21.99 -3.44
N PRO A 17 -0.88 -22.18 -4.26
CA PRO A 17 -1.11 -21.28 -5.38
C PRO A 17 -1.62 -19.92 -4.92
N TRP A 18 -1.46 -18.90 -5.77
CA TRP A 18 -2.14 -17.62 -5.56
C TRP A 18 -3.67 -17.81 -5.57
N LEU A 19 -4.36 -16.96 -4.82
CA LEU A 19 -5.81 -17.01 -4.61
C LEU A 19 -6.55 -15.98 -5.47
N MET A 20 -6.04 -14.75 -5.51
CA MET A 20 -6.71 -13.60 -6.11
C MET A 20 -5.74 -12.79 -6.95
N LYS A 21 -6.26 -12.14 -7.99
CA LYS A 21 -5.55 -11.12 -8.75
C LYS A 21 -6.35 -9.83 -8.79
N GLN A 22 -5.66 -8.70 -8.79
CA GLN A 22 -6.25 -7.38 -8.94
C GLN A 22 -5.45 -6.55 -9.95
N THR A 23 -6.14 -5.66 -10.64
CA THR A 23 -5.53 -4.62 -11.47
C THR A 23 -5.81 -3.28 -10.83
N TRP A 24 -4.75 -2.56 -10.49
CA TRP A 24 -4.81 -1.23 -9.91
C TRP A 24 -4.34 -0.20 -10.94
N SER A 25 -4.92 0.99 -10.92
CA SER A 25 -4.52 2.14 -11.73
C SER A 25 -4.45 3.41 -10.90
N ASP A 26 -3.78 4.42 -11.45
CA ASP A 26 -3.67 5.76 -10.88
C ASP A 26 -3.19 5.71 -9.42
N ILE A 27 -2.08 5.01 -9.21
CA ILE A 27 -1.57 4.66 -7.89
C ILE A 27 -0.60 5.75 -7.46
N LEU A 28 -1.01 6.59 -6.52
CA LEU A 28 -0.17 7.64 -5.96
C LEU A 28 0.39 7.17 -4.62
N PHE A 29 1.68 7.35 -4.40
CA PHE A 29 2.34 7.08 -3.13
C PHE A 29 2.81 8.40 -2.52
N LEU A 30 2.38 8.64 -1.29
CA LEU A 30 2.81 9.79 -0.51
C LEU A 30 3.56 9.26 0.73
N HIS A 31 4.89 9.34 0.69
CA HIS A 31 5.76 8.78 1.72
C HIS A 31 6.26 9.86 2.68
N TYR A 32 6.13 9.60 3.97
CA TYR A 32 6.50 10.55 5.01
C TYR A 32 7.46 9.90 6.00
N PRO A 33 8.61 10.54 6.29
CA PRO A 33 9.52 10.05 7.30
C PRO A 33 8.89 10.25 8.69
N VAL A 34 8.92 9.22 9.51
CA VAL A 34 8.41 9.24 10.89
C VAL A 34 9.48 8.62 11.79
N LYS A 35 9.61 9.16 13.01
CA LYS A 35 10.53 8.60 14.01
C LYS A 35 10.20 7.13 14.27
N LYS A 36 11.24 6.28 14.27
CA LYS A 36 11.13 4.83 14.48
C LYS A 36 10.36 4.52 15.76
N GLU A 37 10.71 5.21 16.85
CA GLU A 37 10.18 4.97 18.19
C GLU A 37 8.66 5.24 18.24
N VAL A 38 8.16 6.17 17.41
CA VAL A 38 6.72 6.46 17.32
C VAL A 38 5.98 5.34 16.60
N LEU A 39 6.57 4.78 15.52
CA LEU A 39 5.93 3.73 14.74
C LEU A 39 5.93 2.39 15.47
N GLU A 40 6.98 2.07 16.22
CA GLU A 40 7.07 0.83 17.00
C GLU A 40 5.92 0.69 18.01
N LEU A 41 5.43 1.80 18.59
CA LEU A 41 4.28 1.81 19.51
C LEU A 41 2.97 1.35 18.86
N HIS A 42 2.90 1.31 17.53
CA HIS A 42 1.71 0.91 16.78
C HIS A 42 1.79 -0.52 16.25
N LEU A 43 2.93 -1.19 16.39
CA LEU A 43 3.12 -2.53 15.87
C LEU A 43 2.65 -3.60 16.86
N PRO A 44 2.10 -4.72 16.36
CA PRO A 44 1.83 -5.87 17.22
C PRO A 44 3.15 -6.45 17.77
N PRO A 45 3.09 -7.18 18.90
CA PRO A 45 4.23 -7.95 19.37
C PRO A 45 4.77 -8.88 18.28
N ASN A 46 6.09 -9.10 18.27
CA ASN A 46 6.79 -9.99 17.33
C ASN A 46 6.83 -9.51 15.87
N LEU A 47 6.55 -8.21 15.62
CA LEU A 47 6.76 -7.59 14.33
C LEU A 47 7.75 -6.43 14.48
N GLU A 48 8.84 -6.49 13.73
CA GLU A 48 9.90 -5.48 13.80
C GLU A 48 9.62 -4.36 12.79
N LEU A 49 9.89 -3.11 13.19
CA LEU A 49 9.88 -2.00 12.25
C LEU A 49 11.06 -2.14 11.28
N ASP A 50 10.77 -2.04 9.99
CA ASP A 50 11.79 -1.97 8.95
C ASP A 50 12.09 -0.48 8.66
N THR A 51 13.36 -0.11 8.69
CA THR A 51 13.80 1.29 8.54
C THR A 51 14.77 1.45 7.40
N TYR A 52 14.68 2.56 6.69
CA TYR A 52 15.68 2.97 5.71
C TYR A 52 16.65 3.96 6.38
N GLU A 53 17.92 3.59 6.46
CA GLU A 53 18.96 4.42 7.11
C GLU A 53 18.55 4.88 8.53
N GLY A 54 17.93 3.99 9.30
CA GLY A 54 17.43 4.26 10.65
C GLY A 54 16.12 5.04 10.74
N THR A 55 15.57 5.49 9.60
CA THR A 55 14.31 6.23 9.54
C THR A 55 13.13 5.32 9.23
N GLY A 56 12.06 5.44 10.02
CA GLY A 56 10.78 4.80 9.76
C GLY A 56 9.95 5.59 8.75
N TRP A 57 9.03 4.92 8.06
CA TRP A 57 8.26 5.54 6.98
C TRP A 57 6.78 5.17 7.05
N VAL A 58 5.93 6.16 6.78
CA VAL A 58 4.50 5.96 6.58
C VAL A 58 4.13 6.36 5.17
N THR A 59 3.34 5.51 4.52
CA THR A 59 2.91 5.72 3.15
C THR A 59 1.39 5.74 3.08
N ILE A 60 0.87 6.78 2.46
CA ILE A 60 -0.54 6.90 2.11
C ILE A 60 -0.67 6.64 0.60
N VAL A 61 -1.54 5.70 0.23
CA VAL A 61 -1.68 5.23 -1.16
C VAL A 61 -3.13 5.31 -1.61
N PRO A 62 -3.60 6.43 -2.18
CA PRO A 62 -4.82 6.44 -2.95
C PRO A 62 -4.62 5.74 -4.31
N TYR A 63 -5.62 4.98 -4.76
CA TYR A 63 -5.57 4.20 -5.99
C TYR A 63 -6.96 3.89 -6.52
N MET A 64 -7.04 3.44 -7.78
CA MET A 64 -8.24 2.90 -8.40
C MET A 64 -8.09 1.40 -8.64
N MET A 65 -9.03 0.58 -8.13
CA MET A 65 -9.10 -0.84 -8.48
C MET A 65 -9.97 -1.03 -9.73
N LYS A 66 -9.38 -1.53 -10.82
CA LYS A 66 -10.05 -1.66 -12.14
C LYS A 66 -10.59 -3.06 -12.41
N ALA A 67 -10.00 -4.09 -11.81
CA ALA A 67 -10.46 -5.46 -11.94
C ALA A 67 -10.05 -6.28 -10.72
N SER A 68 -10.84 -7.30 -10.40
CA SER A 68 -10.50 -8.30 -9.39
C SER A 68 -11.06 -9.66 -9.81
N GLY A 69 -10.37 -10.74 -9.46
CA GLY A 69 -10.82 -12.10 -9.74
C GLY A 69 -10.06 -13.15 -8.94
N PHE A 70 -10.68 -14.31 -8.77
CA PHE A 70 -10.03 -15.47 -8.16
C PHE A 70 -9.26 -16.29 -9.19
N ARG A 71 -8.28 -17.06 -8.73
CA ARG A 71 -7.52 -17.97 -9.59
C ARG A 71 -8.43 -18.97 -10.28
N GLY A 72 -8.21 -19.17 -11.58
CA GLY A 72 -9.01 -20.07 -12.42
C GLY A 72 -10.30 -19.46 -12.96
N LEU A 73 -10.68 -18.25 -12.54
CA LEU A 73 -11.84 -17.53 -13.06
C LEU A 73 -11.41 -16.27 -13.83
N PRO A 74 -12.21 -15.82 -14.83
CA PRO A 74 -12.01 -14.51 -15.44
C PRO A 74 -12.07 -13.39 -14.38
N SER A 75 -11.23 -12.36 -14.54
CA SER A 75 -11.36 -11.16 -13.72
C SER A 75 -12.66 -10.44 -14.05
N ILE A 76 -13.36 -9.95 -13.03
CA ILE A 76 -14.53 -9.11 -13.22
C ILE A 76 -14.04 -7.66 -13.43
N PRO A 77 -14.19 -7.07 -14.63
CA PRO A 77 -13.87 -5.67 -14.84
C PRO A 77 -14.84 -4.80 -14.06
N MET A 78 -14.32 -3.81 -13.35
CA MET A 78 -15.10 -2.87 -12.56
C MET A 78 -15.21 -1.60 -13.39
N GLY A 79 -16.33 -1.41 -14.09
CA GLY A 79 -16.56 -0.35 -15.09
C GLY A 79 -15.70 0.91 -14.94
N ALA A 80 -16.15 1.88 -14.15
CA ALA A 80 -15.36 3.07 -13.81
C ALA A 80 -14.17 2.76 -12.88
N GLY A 81 -14.25 1.67 -12.11
CA GLY A 81 -13.30 1.24 -11.09
C GLY A 81 -13.85 1.51 -9.68
N ILE A 82 -13.17 0.96 -8.67
CA ILE A 82 -13.49 1.18 -7.27
C ILE A 82 -12.32 1.90 -6.61
N PRO A 83 -12.48 3.16 -6.17
CA PRO A 83 -11.41 3.89 -5.53
C PRO A 83 -11.15 3.35 -4.12
N GLY A 84 -9.88 3.34 -3.73
CA GLY A 84 -9.43 2.93 -2.42
C GLY A 84 -8.25 3.76 -1.94
N ILE A 85 -7.94 3.59 -0.66
CA ILE A 85 -6.80 4.21 0.00
C ILE A 85 -6.26 3.25 1.05
N ASN A 86 -4.94 3.16 1.17
CA ASN A 86 -4.31 2.49 2.30
C ASN A 86 -3.30 3.40 3.00
N VAL A 87 -3.20 3.24 4.32
CA VAL A 87 -2.22 3.91 5.17
C VAL A 87 -1.39 2.82 5.81
N ARG A 88 -0.10 2.79 5.50
CA ARG A 88 0.79 1.68 5.84
C ARG A 88 2.15 2.14 6.35
N THR A 89 2.80 1.26 7.09
CA THR A 89 4.21 1.37 7.49
C THR A 89 4.98 0.14 7.00
N TYR A 90 6.29 0.15 7.19
CA TYR A 90 7.23 -0.87 6.73
C TYR A 90 7.73 -1.69 7.91
N VAL A 91 7.72 -3.00 7.74
CA VAL A 91 7.99 -3.97 8.81
C VAL A 91 8.75 -5.15 8.25
N LYS A 92 9.35 -5.95 9.12
CA LYS A 92 9.91 -7.26 8.77
C LYS A 92 9.62 -8.28 9.85
N ALA A 93 9.57 -9.55 9.44
CA ALA A 93 9.58 -10.69 10.35
C ALA A 93 10.71 -11.61 9.90
N GLY A 94 11.76 -11.71 10.71
CA GLY A 94 13.05 -12.24 10.28
C GLY A 94 13.59 -11.48 9.07
N GLU A 95 14.03 -12.20 8.05
CA GLU A 95 14.66 -11.63 6.85
C GLU A 95 13.66 -11.13 5.80
N LYS A 96 12.34 -11.26 6.02
CA LYS A 96 11.35 -10.93 4.98
C LYS A 96 10.71 -9.55 5.21
N PRO A 97 11.06 -8.54 4.41
CA PRO A 97 10.44 -7.22 4.48
C PRO A 97 9.02 -7.26 3.94
N GLY A 98 8.15 -6.48 4.55
CA GLY A 98 6.74 -6.38 4.22
C GLY A 98 6.15 -5.04 4.63
N ILE A 99 4.82 -4.97 4.54
CA ILE A 99 4.05 -3.80 4.97
C ILE A 99 3.07 -4.18 6.06
N TYR A 100 2.81 -3.22 6.94
CA TYR A 100 1.76 -3.30 7.94
C TYR A 100 0.77 -2.16 7.72
N PHE A 101 -0.52 -2.47 7.70
CA PHE A 101 -1.55 -1.47 7.43
C PHE A 101 -2.12 -0.93 8.74
N PHE A 102 -2.11 0.39 8.90
CA PHE A 102 -2.90 1.05 9.95
C PHE A 102 -4.40 0.96 9.62
N LYS A 103 -4.74 1.28 8.37
CA LYS A 103 -6.11 1.18 7.81
C LYS A 103 -6.07 1.00 6.31
N LEU A 104 -7.11 0.36 5.79
CA LEU A 104 -7.46 0.41 4.37
C LEU A 104 -8.91 0.84 4.23
N ALA A 105 -9.23 1.63 3.20
CA ALA A 105 -10.59 2.00 2.89
C ALA A 105 -10.88 1.84 1.40
N ILE A 106 -12.11 1.47 1.09
CA ILE A 106 -12.56 1.25 -0.29
C ILE A 106 -14.03 1.61 -0.45
N ARG A 107 -14.40 2.19 -1.60
CA ARG A 107 -15.79 2.52 -1.93
C ARG A 107 -16.59 1.29 -2.43
N ASN A 108 -16.50 0.17 -1.72
CA ASN A 108 -17.35 -1.01 -1.94
C ASN A 108 -17.50 -1.81 -0.65
N ARG A 109 -18.73 -1.86 -0.11
CA ARG A 109 -19.02 -2.51 1.17
C ARG A 109 -18.72 -4.01 1.16
N LEU A 110 -19.09 -4.70 0.07
CA LEU A 110 -18.89 -6.14 -0.05
C LEU A 110 -17.39 -6.48 -0.14
N ALA A 111 -16.63 -5.70 -0.91
CA ALA A 111 -15.18 -5.85 -0.99
C ALA A 111 -14.51 -5.60 0.37
N ALA A 112 -14.94 -4.58 1.12
CA ALA A 112 -14.41 -4.29 2.45
C ALA A 112 -14.68 -5.45 3.44
N ILE A 113 -15.89 -6.00 3.43
CA ILE A 113 -16.27 -7.14 4.27
C ILE A 113 -15.45 -8.39 3.87
N ALA A 114 -15.38 -8.70 2.58
CA ALA A 114 -14.62 -9.84 2.08
C ALA A 114 -13.13 -9.72 2.46
N ALA A 115 -12.52 -8.56 2.26
CA ALA A 115 -11.11 -8.35 2.60
C ALA A 115 -10.84 -8.48 4.10
N LYS A 116 -11.75 -7.96 4.95
CA LYS A 116 -11.66 -8.14 6.41
C LYS A 116 -11.75 -9.62 6.81
N SER A 117 -12.65 -10.38 6.19
CA SER A 117 -12.84 -11.81 6.51
C SER A 117 -11.71 -12.71 5.99
N PHE A 118 -11.26 -12.52 4.75
CA PHE A 118 -10.26 -13.40 4.13
C PHE A 118 -8.82 -13.03 4.47
N PHE A 119 -8.51 -11.74 4.57
CA PHE A 119 -7.15 -11.25 4.77
C PHE A 119 -6.91 -10.68 6.17
N GLN A 120 -7.93 -10.65 7.03
CA GLN A 120 -7.83 -10.14 8.41
C GLN A 120 -7.21 -8.73 8.45
N LEU A 121 -7.53 -7.94 7.42
CA LEU A 121 -7.02 -6.58 7.25
C LEU A 121 -7.98 -5.57 7.88
N PRO A 122 -7.47 -4.41 8.35
CA PRO A 122 -8.28 -3.36 8.97
C PRO A 122 -9.03 -2.52 7.93
N TYR A 123 -9.78 -3.20 7.05
CA TYR A 123 -10.59 -2.58 6.00
C TYR A 123 -11.83 -1.90 6.57
N LEU A 124 -12.16 -0.75 6.01
CA LEU A 124 -13.47 -0.13 6.16
C LEU A 124 -14.05 0.30 4.81
N TYR A 125 -15.37 0.45 4.79
CA TYR A 125 -16.03 1.17 3.71
C TYR A 125 -15.93 2.67 4.00
N MET A 126 -15.57 3.45 2.99
CA MET A 126 -15.65 4.91 3.03
C MET A 126 -16.22 5.43 1.72
N ASP A 127 -16.85 6.60 1.79
CA ASP A 127 -17.11 7.36 0.58
C ASP A 127 -15.79 7.98 0.09
N ILE A 128 -15.40 7.62 -1.14
CA ILE A 128 -14.14 7.98 -1.76
C ILE A 128 -14.43 8.25 -3.23
N SER A 129 -13.86 9.31 -3.79
CA SER A 129 -13.89 9.53 -5.24
C SER A 129 -12.47 9.63 -5.77
N LEU A 130 -12.23 9.04 -6.94
CA LEU A 130 -11.03 9.27 -7.73
C LEU A 130 -11.50 9.50 -9.16
N ARG A 131 -11.16 10.67 -9.72
CA ARG A 131 -11.51 11.04 -11.09
C ARG A 131 -10.26 11.45 -11.83
N ARG A 132 -10.20 11.07 -13.11
CA ARG A 132 -9.14 11.47 -14.02
C ARG A 132 -9.74 12.25 -15.19
N THR A 133 -9.14 13.39 -15.50
CA THR A 133 -9.49 14.23 -16.65
C THR A 133 -8.20 14.59 -17.38
N GLY A 134 -7.95 13.93 -18.51
CA GLY A 134 -6.66 14.01 -19.20
C GLY A 134 -5.52 13.47 -18.32
N GLU A 135 -4.59 14.35 -17.98
CA GLU A 135 -3.42 14.06 -17.13
C GLU A 135 -3.65 14.42 -15.66
N THR A 136 -4.74 15.12 -15.36
CA THR A 136 -5.07 15.54 -13.99
C THR A 136 -5.89 14.46 -13.30
N VAL A 137 -5.51 14.14 -12.07
CA VAL A 137 -6.20 13.19 -11.21
C VAL A 137 -6.57 13.89 -9.90
N CYS A 138 -7.83 13.73 -9.50
CA CYS A 138 -8.36 14.23 -8.24
C CYS A 138 -8.79 13.04 -7.39
N PHE A 139 -8.24 12.92 -6.20
CA PHE A 139 -8.66 11.97 -5.17
C PHE A 139 -9.31 12.73 -4.01
N GLU A 140 -10.43 12.21 -3.52
CA GLU A 140 -11.13 12.80 -2.39
C GLU A 140 -11.68 11.71 -1.46
N SER A 141 -11.30 11.80 -0.20
CA SER A 141 -11.98 11.18 0.93
C SER A 141 -12.00 12.18 2.08
N ARG A 142 -13.20 12.61 2.52
CA ARG A 142 -13.34 13.62 3.58
C ARG A 142 -13.68 13.04 4.95
N ALA A 143 -14.16 11.81 4.99
CA ALA A 143 -14.61 11.18 6.22
C ALA A 143 -13.43 10.73 7.10
N HIS A 144 -13.63 10.77 8.42
CA HIS A 144 -12.75 10.09 9.37
C HIS A 144 -12.90 8.57 9.21
N PRO A 145 -11.83 7.74 9.35
CA PRO A 145 -10.49 8.02 9.85
C PRO A 145 -9.46 8.53 8.84
N ILE A 146 -9.77 8.57 7.54
CA ILE A 146 -8.75 8.78 6.49
C ILE A 146 -9.07 10.01 5.61
N PRO A 147 -9.10 11.23 6.18
CA PRO A 147 -9.36 12.45 5.41
C PRO A 147 -8.14 12.84 4.55
N LEU A 148 -8.25 12.65 3.24
CA LEU A 148 -7.29 13.08 2.23
C LEU A 148 -8.01 13.63 1.01
N VAL A 149 -7.67 14.85 0.62
CA VAL A 149 -8.00 15.42 -0.68
C VAL A 149 -6.70 15.76 -1.37
N CYS A 150 -6.52 15.29 -2.61
CA CYS A 150 -5.38 15.72 -3.41
C CYS A 150 -5.72 15.82 -4.89
N GLU A 151 -5.06 16.76 -5.54
CA GLU A 151 -5.11 16.98 -6.97
C GLU A 151 -3.68 17.03 -7.50
N TYR A 152 -3.43 16.31 -8.58
CA TYR A 152 -2.11 16.23 -9.19
C TYR A 152 -2.19 16.01 -10.69
N ARG A 153 -1.16 16.46 -11.40
CA ARG A 153 -1.00 16.25 -12.84
C ARG A 153 0.13 15.26 -13.09
N VAL A 154 -0.15 14.22 -13.86
CA VAL A 154 0.82 13.17 -14.20
C VAL A 154 1.73 13.64 -15.33
N GLN A 155 3.03 13.52 -15.14
CA GLN A 155 4.04 13.86 -16.15
C GLN A 155 4.54 12.62 -16.90
N SER A 156 5.22 12.85 -18.01
CA SER A 156 5.97 11.85 -18.77
C SER A 156 7.46 12.23 -18.80
N PRO A 157 8.39 11.29 -19.00
CA PRO A 157 8.20 9.86 -19.26
C PRO A 157 8.02 9.02 -17.98
N ALA A 158 7.74 7.73 -18.18
CA ALA A 158 7.75 6.73 -17.13
C ALA A 158 9.07 5.95 -17.14
N SER A 159 9.57 5.57 -15.96
CA SER A 159 10.83 4.84 -15.81
C SER A 159 10.74 3.80 -14.70
N PRO A 160 11.57 2.74 -14.74
CA PRO A 160 11.75 1.88 -13.59
C PRO A 160 12.27 2.65 -12.38
N VAL A 161 11.99 2.14 -11.19
CA VAL A 161 12.59 2.63 -9.95
C VAL A 161 14.09 2.32 -9.94
N GLU A 162 14.91 3.27 -9.50
CA GLU A 162 16.36 3.09 -9.41
C GLU A 162 16.73 2.08 -8.31
N LYS A 163 17.63 1.14 -8.62
CA LYS A 163 18.10 0.14 -7.66
C LYS A 163 18.94 0.74 -6.55
N GLY A 164 18.77 0.26 -5.32
CA GLY A 164 19.44 0.78 -4.13
C GLY A 164 18.88 2.11 -3.63
N SER A 165 17.89 2.70 -4.32
CA SER A 165 17.27 3.95 -3.91
C SER A 165 16.28 3.75 -2.76
N LEU A 166 15.95 4.84 -2.06
CA LEU A 166 14.81 4.90 -1.16
C LEU A 166 13.51 4.48 -1.87
N GLY A 167 13.34 4.84 -3.15
CA GLY A 167 12.16 4.45 -3.94
C GLY A 167 12.02 2.93 -4.07
N GLU A 168 13.12 2.22 -4.34
CA GLU A 168 13.12 0.76 -4.40
C GLU A 168 12.73 0.18 -3.04
N TRP A 169 13.36 0.70 -1.98
CA TRP A 169 13.02 0.32 -0.61
C TRP A 169 11.60 0.73 -0.21
N LEU A 170 10.93 1.71 -0.79
CA LEU A 170 9.55 2.06 -0.39
C LEU A 170 8.49 1.30 -1.18
N LEU A 171 8.80 0.87 -2.40
CA LEU A 171 7.82 0.35 -3.36
C LEU A 171 7.90 -1.17 -3.51
N GLU A 172 9.09 -1.75 -3.48
CA GLU A 172 9.32 -3.18 -3.68
C GLU A 172 9.04 -3.96 -2.38
N ARG A 173 7.75 -4.15 -2.09
CA ARG A 173 7.24 -4.92 -0.93
C ARG A 173 6.31 -6.04 -1.39
N TYR A 174 6.67 -7.26 -1.03
CA TYR A 174 6.08 -8.49 -1.57
C TYR A 174 5.34 -9.35 -0.55
N CYS A 175 5.09 -8.80 0.64
CA CYS A 175 4.14 -9.35 1.59
C CYS A 175 3.58 -8.27 2.49
N PHE A 176 2.45 -8.57 3.11
CA PHE A 176 1.93 -7.81 4.24
C PHE A 176 1.81 -8.70 5.47
N TYR A 177 1.95 -8.10 6.64
CA TYR A 177 1.72 -8.75 7.92
C TYR A 177 0.43 -8.22 8.54
N THR A 178 -0.28 -9.12 9.22
CA THR A 178 -1.46 -8.78 10.01
C THR A 178 -1.52 -9.66 11.26
N THR A 179 -2.41 -9.32 12.19
CA THR A 179 -2.60 -10.06 13.43
C THR A 179 -3.97 -10.72 13.41
N GLY A 180 -3.98 -12.03 13.57
CA GLY A 180 -5.21 -12.81 13.63
C GLY A 180 -5.75 -13.06 15.03
N PRO A 181 -6.74 -13.97 15.16
CA PRO A 181 -7.30 -14.35 16.44
C PRO A 181 -6.21 -14.72 17.45
N LYS A 182 -6.38 -14.27 18.70
CA LYS A 182 -5.43 -14.49 19.81
C LYS A 182 -4.03 -13.88 19.59
N GLY A 183 -3.88 -12.89 18.71
CA GLY A 183 -2.60 -12.20 18.52
C GLY A 183 -1.63 -12.91 17.59
N LYS A 184 -2.06 -13.97 16.87
CA LYS A 184 -1.17 -14.72 15.99
C LYS A 184 -0.71 -13.87 14.81
N LEU A 185 0.59 -13.81 14.57
CA LEU A 185 1.14 -13.11 13.41
C LEU A 185 0.85 -13.92 12.13
N LEU A 186 0.24 -13.26 11.15
CA LEU A 186 -0.10 -13.83 9.86
C LEU A 186 0.60 -13.05 8.75
N ARG A 187 0.97 -13.75 7.69
CA ARG A 187 1.57 -13.16 6.49
C ARG A 187 0.71 -13.44 5.27
N GLY A 188 0.44 -12.42 4.48
CA GLY A 188 -0.10 -12.54 3.13
C GLY A 188 0.98 -12.18 2.11
N ASP A 189 1.36 -13.15 1.27
CA ASP A 189 2.31 -12.92 0.19
C ASP A 189 1.62 -12.29 -1.01
N ILE A 190 2.30 -11.31 -1.63
CA ILE A 190 1.83 -10.64 -2.84
C ILE A 190 2.93 -10.66 -3.90
N PHE A 191 2.52 -10.74 -5.16
CA PHE A 191 3.44 -10.61 -6.28
C PHE A 191 2.92 -9.56 -7.26
N HIS A 192 3.82 -8.68 -7.66
CA HIS A 192 3.61 -7.73 -8.72
C HIS A 192 4.91 -7.57 -9.50
N GLU A 193 4.83 -7.06 -10.73
CA GLU A 193 6.04 -6.65 -11.44
C GLU A 193 6.66 -5.42 -10.81
N SER A 194 7.95 -5.20 -11.06
CA SER A 194 8.63 -4.04 -10.46
C SER A 194 8.02 -2.74 -10.98
N TRP A 195 7.94 -1.75 -10.10
CA TRP A 195 7.18 -0.54 -10.36
C TRP A 195 7.78 0.26 -11.52
N ILE A 196 6.91 0.69 -12.43
CA ILE A 196 7.22 1.75 -13.40
C ILE A 196 6.58 3.02 -12.86
N ILE A 197 7.41 4.03 -12.58
CA ILE A 197 7.02 5.28 -11.93
C ILE A 197 7.05 6.45 -12.90
N GLN A 198 6.23 7.46 -12.60
CA GLN A 198 6.23 8.76 -13.28
C GLN A 198 6.28 9.88 -12.24
N ASN A 199 6.81 11.02 -12.64
CA ASN A 199 6.71 12.25 -11.87
C ASN A 199 5.28 12.80 -11.94
N ILE A 200 4.93 13.61 -10.94
CA ILE A 200 3.67 14.34 -10.88
C ILE A 200 3.91 15.76 -10.40
N ASP A 201 3.11 16.70 -10.88
CA ASP A 201 2.96 18.02 -10.28
C ASP A 201 1.83 17.96 -9.25
N LEU A 202 2.15 18.17 -7.98
CA LEU A 202 1.13 18.23 -6.93
C LEU A 202 0.49 19.62 -6.97
N ILE A 203 -0.78 19.68 -7.37
CA ILE A 203 -1.53 20.93 -7.52
C ILE A 203 -2.06 21.38 -6.16
N GLY A 204 -2.60 20.45 -5.37
CA GLY A 204 -3.12 20.74 -4.04
C GLY A 204 -3.26 19.47 -3.20
N MET A 205 -3.11 19.61 -1.88
CA MET A 205 -3.30 18.51 -0.95
C MET A 205 -3.78 19.00 0.43
N GLU A 206 -4.85 18.40 0.91
CA GLU A 206 -5.31 18.48 2.30
C GLU A 206 -5.16 17.08 2.92
N ASN A 207 -4.21 16.91 3.83
CA ASN A 207 -3.92 15.64 4.48
C ASN A 207 -4.06 15.77 6.00
N ASN A 208 -5.13 15.20 6.55
CA ASN A 208 -5.40 15.21 7.99
C ASN A 208 -5.25 13.81 8.63
N ILE A 209 -4.68 12.85 7.90
CA ILE A 209 -4.56 11.45 8.32
C ILE A 209 -3.66 11.28 9.55
N PHE A 210 -2.58 12.06 9.66
CA PHE A 210 -1.61 11.88 10.77
C PHE A 210 -2.24 12.10 12.14
N SER A 211 -3.17 13.05 12.25
CA SER A 211 -3.90 13.33 13.49
C SER A 211 -4.70 12.12 13.99
N THR A 212 -5.34 11.37 13.08
CA THR A 212 -6.08 10.13 13.37
C THR A 212 -5.20 9.10 14.07
N PHE A 213 -3.97 8.95 13.60
CA PHE A 213 -3.03 7.92 14.09
C PHE A 213 -2.02 8.47 15.09
N ARG A 214 -2.18 9.72 15.56
CA ARG A 214 -1.24 10.40 16.47
C ARG A 214 0.20 10.33 15.97
N LEU A 215 0.37 10.39 14.66
CA LEU A 215 1.67 10.43 14.00
C LEU A 215 2.10 11.88 13.83
N ASN A 216 3.41 12.13 13.94
CA ASN A 216 4.00 13.41 13.61
C ASN A 216 5.18 13.18 12.65
N PRO A 217 4.99 13.38 11.33
CA PRO A 217 6.07 13.17 10.38
C PRO A 217 7.16 14.21 10.60
N GLN A 218 8.41 13.80 10.34
CA GLN A 218 9.56 14.71 10.43
C GLN A 218 9.53 15.79 9.35
N SER A 219 8.81 15.53 8.25
CA SER A 219 8.51 16.47 7.18
C SER A 219 7.07 16.28 6.71
N PHE A 220 6.34 17.38 6.52
CA PHE A 220 5.02 17.36 5.89
C PHE A 220 5.07 17.40 4.36
N ARG A 221 6.26 17.54 3.76
CA ARG A 221 6.45 17.36 2.32
C ARG A 221 6.74 15.88 2.04
N PRO A 222 5.86 15.16 1.34
CA PRO A 222 6.08 13.75 1.05
C PRO A 222 7.14 13.58 -0.03
N VAL A 223 7.85 12.45 0.03
CA VAL A 223 8.45 11.86 -1.18
C VAL A 223 7.30 11.24 -1.97
N ILE A 224 7.24 11.51 -3.27
CA ILE A 224 6.11 11.13 -4.11
C ILE A 224 6.57 10.15 -5.19
N HIS A 225 5.80 9.08 -5.36
CA HIS A 225 5.86 8.23 -6.55
C HIS A 225 4.46 8.07 -7.11
N TYR A 226 4.36 7.95 -8.43
CA TYR A 226 3.09 7.60 -9.07
C TYR A 226 3.32 6.46 -10.06
N SER A 227 2.39 5.54 -10.14
CA SER A 227 2.36 4.51 -11.19
C SER A 227 1.00 4.44 -11.84
N LYS A 228 0.99 4.38 -13.18
CA LYS A 228 -0.24 4.38 -13.97
C LYS A 228 -1.07 3.12 -13.76
N GLN A 229 -0.41 1.96 -13.72
CA GLN A 229 -1.10 0.68 -13.61
C GLN A 229 -0.18 -0.42 -13.09
N LEU A 230 -0.75 -1.33 -12.30
CA LEU A 230 -0.07 -2.54 -11.84
C LEU A 230 -1.05 -3.71 -11.71
N ASN A 231 -0.56 -4.92 -11.99
CA ASN A 231 -1.27 -6.15 -11.68
C ASN A 231 -0.64 -6.81 -10.44
N VAL A 232 -1.47 -7.22 -9.49
CA VAL A 232 -1.05 -7.80 -8.22
C VAL A 232 -1.74 -9.14 -8.01
N HIS A 233 -0.96 -10.16 -7.66
CA HIS A 233 -1.44 -11.47 -7.25
C HIS A 233 -1.31 -11.61 -5.74
N PHE A 234 -2.28 -12.25 -5.11
CA PHE A 234 -2.36 -12.42 -3.66
C PHE A 234 -2.42 -13.90 -3.32
N TRP A 235 -1.65 -14.33 -2.34
CA TRP A 235 -1.70 -15.68 -1.78
C TRP A 235 -2.61 -15.75 -0.55
N PRO A 236 -3.07 -16.96 -0.18
CA PRO A 236 -3.71 -17.19 1.12
C PRO A 236 -2.81 -16.74 2.28
N LEU A 237 -3.43 -16.36 3.40
CA LEU A 237 -2.70 -16.08 4.63
C LEU A 237 -2.02 -17.35 5.14
N VAL A 238 -0.76 -17.21 5.53
CA VAL A 238 -0.02 -18.23 6.28
C VAL A 238 0.23 -17.74 7.69
N SER A 239 0.26 -18.67 8.63
CA SER A 239 0.70 -18.35 9.98
C SER A 239 2.20 -18.25 10.04
N MET A 240 2.69 -17.25 10.76
CA MET A 240 4.05 -17.26 11.30
C MET A 240 3.99 -18.08 12.60
N GLU A 241 4.87 -19.07 12.74
CA GLU A 241 5.06 -19.82 14.00
C GLU A 241 5.99 -19.05 14.91
#